data_AF-A0A498HDZ0-F1
#
_entry.id   AF-A0A498HDZ0-F1
#
_cell.length_a   1.000
_cell.length_b   1.000
_cell.length_c   1.000
_cell.angle_alpha   90.00
_cell.angle_beta   90.00
_cell.angle_gamma   90.00
#
_symmetry.space_group_name_H-M   'P 1'
#
loop_
_entity.id
_entity.type
_entity.pdbx_description
1 polymer ?
#
loop_
_entity_poly.entity_id
_entity_poly.type
_entity_poly.pdbx_seq_one_letter_code
_entity_poly.pdbx_strand_id
1 'polypeptide(L)'
;MDPSLWAFLQGSPEQSVPYPWERCFDVETQILMYKNRLRGAVILDLRPRVNLGGGLYNVSDMWFLLTDRYDLYPPAAVTAGVQWPLNLFCRNISVHDQDTPIMICSTCCTRQVIYLLVPHVVTHCPLCGCLMGFFA
;
A
#
# COMPACT_ATOMS: atom_id res chain seq x y z
N MET A 1 5.59 9.89 -10.14
CA MET A 1 6.30 9.47 -8.90
C MET A 1 7.79 9.70 -9.10
N ASP A 2 8.56 9.96 -8.03
CA ASP A 2 10.03 10.05 -8.10
C ASP A 2 10.63 8.67 -8.48
N PRO A 3 11.41 8.56 -9.57
CA PRO A 3 12.00 7.29 -10.00
C PRO A 3 12.94 6.66 -8.97
N SER A 4 13.68 7.47 -8.21
CA SER A 4 14.64 6.99 -7.21
C SER A 4 13.91 6.35 -6.01
N LEU A 5 12.81 6.95 -5.58
CA LEU A 5 11.96 6.39 -4.54
C LEU A 5 11.28 5.10 -5.00
N TRP A 6 10.79 5.07 -6.24
CA TRP A 6 10.15 3.87 -6.77
C TRP A 6 11.13 2.69 -6.84
N ALA A 7 12.34 2.92 -7.34
CA ALA A 7 13.40 1.91 -7.34
C ALA A 7 13.75 1.42 -5.92
N PHE A 8 13.84 2.35 -4.96
CA PHE A 8 14.04 2.02 -3.54
C PHE A 8 12.93 1.08 -3.01
N LEU A 9 11.66 1.43 -3.24
CA LEU A 9 10.50 0.68 -2.75
C LEU A 9 10.35 -0.71 -3.38
N GLN A 10 10.82 -0.89 -4.63
CA GLN A 10 10.69 -2.14 -5.36
C GLN A 10 11.67 -3.23 -4.94
N GLY A 11 12.86 -2.90 -4.43
CA GLY A 11 13.87 -3.93 -4.21
C GLY A 11 15.06 -3.57 -3.33
N SER A 12 15.10 -2.36 -2.77
CA SER A 12 16.25 -1.90 -1.99
C SER A 12 15.86 -1.30 -0.62
N PRO A 13 14.97 -1.92 0.17
CA PRO A 13 14.51 -1.31 1.43
C PRO A 13 15.61 -1.18 2.50
N GLU A 14 16.72 -1.93 2.34
CA GLU A 14 17.92 -1.84 3.18
C GLU A 14 18.80 -0.63 2.85
N GLN A 15 18.61 0.00 1.68
CA GLN A 15 19.34 1.21 1.34
C GLN A 15 18.83 2.41 2.15
N SER A 16 19.61 3.48 2.15
CA SER A 16 19.13 4.75 2.69
C SER A 16 17.97 5.25 1.83
N VAL A 17 16.93 5.75 2.50
CA VAL A 17 15.77 6.35 1.82
C VAL A 17 16.26 7.56 1.00
N PRO A 18 15.89 7.68 -0.28
CA PRO A 18 16.39 8.75 -1.13
C PRO A 18 15.83 10.11 -0.67
N TYR A 19 16.68 11.14 -0.66
CA TYR A 19 16.25 12.51 -0.43
C TYR A 19 15.22 12.93 -1.51
N PRO A 20 14.13 13.67 -1.17
CA PRO A 20 13.80 14.29 0.11
C PRO A 20 12.86 13.46 1.00
N TRP A 21 12.86 12.13 0.84
CA TRP A 21 11.98 11.25 1.59
C TRP A 21 12.59 10.87 2.94
N GLU A 22 11.71 10.71 3.92
CA GLU A 22 12.04 10.16 5.24
C GLU A 22 11.18 8.93 5.49
N ARG A 23 11.74 7.90 6.13
CA ARG A 23 11.03 6.72 6.59
C ARG A 23 10.67 6.91 8.06
N CYS A 24 9.39 6.77 8.38
CA CYS A 24 8.85 6.88 9.73
C CYS A 24 8.04 5.63 10.03
N PHE A 25 8.34 4.95 11.14
CA PHE A 25 7.52 3.84 11.61
C PHE A 25 6.66 4.34 12.78
N ASP A 26 5.35 4.21 12.64
CA ASP A 26 4.42 4.50 13.71
C ASP A 26 4.19 3.23 14.53
N VAL A 27 4.62 3.26 15.80
CA VAL A 27 4.54 2.12 16.71
C VAL A 27 3.11 1.86 17.18
N GLU A 28 2.25 2.87 17.25
CA GLU A 28 0.87 2.70 17.70
C GLU A 28 0.05 1.97 16.64
N THR A 29 0.15 2.43 15.39
CA THR A 29 -0.58 1.83 14.27
C THR A 29 0.15 0.67 13.60
N GLN A 30 1.44 0.45 13.91
CA GLN A 30 2.30 -0.54 13.25
C GLN A 30 2.43 -0.32 11.73
N ILE A 31 2.29 0.93 11.27
CA ILE A 31 2.35 1.30 9.86
C ILE A 31 3.70 1.97 9.56
N LEU A 32 4.35 1.49 8.50
CA LEU A 32 5.52 2.15 7.94
C LEU A 32 5.08 3.24 6.95
N MET A 33 5.65 4.43 7.08
CA MET A 33 5.32 5.59 6.27
C MET A 33 6.58 6.15 5.60
N TYR A 34 6.40 6.68 4.39
CA TYR A 34 7.40 7.53 3.73
C TYR A 34 6.83 8.92 3.54
N LYS A 35 7.49 9.93 4.07
CA LYS A 35 7.03 11.33 3.98
C LYS A 35 7.99 12.13 3.10
N ASN A 36 7.45 12.93 2.20
CA ASN A 36 8.24 13.85 1.40
C ASN A 36 8.40 15.16 2.16
N ARG A 37 9.64 15.47 2.59
CA ARG A 37 9.93 16.65 3.43
C ARG A 37 9.67 17.99 2.75
N LEU A 38 9.61 18.03 1.42
CA LEU A 38 9.45 19.27 0.65
C LEU A 38 8.00 19.50 0.18
N ARG A 39 7.28 18.42 -0.14
CA ARG A 39 5.96 18.49 -0.80
C ARG A 39 4.81 17.99 0.06
N GLY A 40 5.10 17.40 1.23
CA GLY A 40 4.08 16.87 2.14
C GLY A 40 3.36 15.61 1.63
N ALA A 41 3.79 15.03 0.50
CA ALA A 41 3.25 13.76 0.02
C ALA A 41 3.60 12.62 0.99
N VAL A 42 2.66 11.71 1.21
CA VAL A 42 2.81 10.59 2.15
C VAL A 42 2.56 9.27 1.41
N ILE A 43 3.37 8.28 1.72
CA ILE A 43 3.17 6.89 1.31
C ILE A 43 2.94 6.07 2.57
N LEU A 44 1.85 5.32 2.63
CA LEU A 44 1.61 4.32 3.67
C LEU A 44 1.96 2.94 3.11
N ASP A 45 2.77 2.19 3.81
CA ASP A 45 3.09 0.81 3.47
C ASP A 45 2.19 -0.12 4.27
N LEU A 46 1.16 -0.63 3.58
CA LEU A 46 0.16 -1.54 4.12
C LEU A 46 0.47 -2.98 3.68
N ARG A 47 1.70 -3.32 3.29
CA ARG A 47 2.04 -4.72 3.06
C ARG A 47 2.09 -5.46 4.42
N PRO A 48 1.64 -6.73 4.50
CA PRO A 48 1.65 -7.48 5.75
C PRO A 48 3.05 -7.65 6.36
N ARG A 49 4.10 -7.62 5.54
CA ARG A 49 5.49 -7.63 5.98
C ARG A 49 6.27 -6.49 5.35
N VAL A 50 6.88 -5.64 6.17
CA VAL A 50 7.66 -4.47 5.73
C VAL A 50 9.05 -4.46 6.34
N ASN A 51 10.04 -4.14 5.52
CA ASN A 51 11.43 -3.97 5.97
C ASN A 51 11.63 -2.57 6.59
N LEU A 52 12.13 -2.54 7.83
CA LEU A 52 12.42 -1.33 8.61
C LEU A 52 13.89 -0.87 8.49
N GLY A 53 14.73 -1.63 7.78
CA GLY A 53 16.16 -1.47 7.60
C GLY A 53 16.99 -2.16 8.68
N GLY A 54 18.25 -2.44 8.37
CA GLY A 54 19.19 -3.08 9.30
C GLY A 54 18.82 -4.53 9.59
N GLY A 55 18.17 -5.22 8.64
CA GLY A 55 17.66 -6.59 8.82
C GLY A 55 16.41 -6.71 9.69
N LEU A 56 15.80 -5.59 10.09
CA LEU A 56 14.56 -5.57 10.88
C LEU A 56 13.34 -5.59 9.97
N TYR A 57 12.36 -6.40 10.34
CA TYR A 57 11.07 -6.49 9.64
C TYR A 57 9.93 -6.33 10.64
N ASN A 58 8.90 -5.61 10.22
CA ASN A 58 7.61 -5.63 10.89
C ASN A 58 6.66 -6.56 10.15
N VAL A 59 5.85 -7.30 10.91
CA VAL A 59 4.74 -8.10 10.38
C VAL A 59 3.46 -7.60 11.04
N SER A 60 2.46 -7.26 10.23
CA SER A 60 1.23 -6.61 10.68
C SER A 60 0.03 -7.09 9.89
N ASP A 61 -1.07 -7.33 10.61
CA ASP A 61 -2.37 -7.68 10.00
C ASP A 61 -3.18 -6.45 9.60
N MET A 62 -2.61 -5.24 9.70
CA MET A 62 -3.33 -3.98 9.46
C MET A 62 -3.99 -3.91 8.08
N TRP A 63 -3.33 -4.45 7.05
CA TRP A 63 -3.94 -4.59 5.73
C TRP A 63 -5.28 -5.33 5.79
N PHE A 64 -5.26 -6.54 6.33
CA PHE A 64 -6.44 -7.37 6.46
C PHE A 64 -7.49 -6.68 7.30
N LEU A 65 -7.13 -6.06 8.44
CA LEU A 65 -8.08 -5.33 9.27
C LEU A 65 -8.78 -4.17 8.53
N LEU A 66 -8.05 -3.48 7.65
CA LEU A 66 -8.57 -2.36 6.88
C LEU A 66 -9.43 -2.81 5.70
N THR A 67 -9.13 -3.96 5.08
CA THR A 67 -9.82 -4.41 3.87
C THR A 67 -10.84 -5.53 4.08
N ASP A 68 -10.79 -6.27 5.19
CA ASP A 68 -11.74 -7.35 5.52
C ASP A 68 -13.19 -6.83 5.54
N ARG A 69 -13.41 -5.55 5.87
CA ARG A 69 -14.74 -4.91 5.81
C ARG A 69 -15.26 -4.65 4.39
N TYR A 70 -14.38 -4.62 3.40
CA TYR A 70 -14.69 -4.22 2.02
C TYR A 70 -14.48 -5.36 1.00
N ASP A 71 -13.70 -6.38 1.37
CA ASP A 71 -13.37 -7.55 0.55
C ASP A 71 -14.20 -8.80 0.90
N LEU A 72 -15.02 -8.75 1.97
CA LEU A 72 -16.05 -9.76 2.22
C LEU A 72 -17.23 -9.53 1.26
N TYR A 73 -17.28 -10.38 0.23
CA TYR A 73 -18.31 -10.52 -0.81
C TYR A 73 -18.18 -9.66 -2.06
N PRO A 74 -18.49 -10.24 -3.25
CA PRO A 74 -18.57 -9.47 -4.48
C PRO A 74 -19.60 -8.37 -4.26
N PRO A 75 -19.25 -7.09 -4.49
CA PRO A 75 -20.26 -6.05 -4.50
C PRO A 75 -21.32 -6.45 -5.51
N ALA A 76 -22.56 -6.05 -5.30
CA ALA A 76 -23.68 -6.17 -6.24
C ALA A 76 -23.40 -5.57 -7.66
N ALA A 77 -22.16 -5.13 -7.93
CA ALA A 77 -21.58 -4.83 -9.23
C ALA A 77 -21.42 -6.05 -10.17
N VAL A 78 -21.83 -7.26 -9.77
CA VAL A 78 -22.04 -8.37 -10.72
C VAL A 78 -23.16 -8.06 -11.73
N THR A 79 -23.94 -6.99 -11.50
CA THR A 79 -24.89 -6.46 -12.50
C THR A 79 -24.24 -5.60 -13.59
N ALA A 80 -22.95 -5.29 -13.50
CA ALA A 80 -22.23 -4.44 -14.45
C ALA A 80 -21.00 -5.13 -15.07
N GLY A 81 -21.12 -6.39 -15.51
CA GLY A 81 -20.36 -6.99 -16.61
C GLY A 81 -18.81 -7.04 -16.58
N VAL A 82 -18.14 -6.48 -15.57
CA VAL A 82 -16.67 -6.44 -15.48
C VAL A 82 -16.22 -7.37 -14.36
N GLN A 83 -16.03 -8.64 -14.71
CA GLN A 83 -15.50 -9.65 -13.81
C GLN A 83 -13.97 -9.54 -13.80
N TRP A 84 -13.40 -8.81 -12.83
CA TRP A 84 -11.96 -8.85 -12.61
C TRP A 84 -11.59 -10.22 -12.02
N PRO A 85 -10.75 -11.04 -12.68
CA PRO A 85 -10.41 -12.35 -12.14
C PRO A 85 -9.70 -12.19 -10.80
N LEU A 86 -10.18 -12.91 -9.76
CA LEU A 86 -9.62 -12.92 -8.39
C LEU A 86 -8.08 -13.13 -8.39
N ASN A 87 -7.58 -13.84 -9.39
CA ASN A 87 -6.16 -14.17 -9.57
C ASN A 87 -5.28 -12.95 -9.91
N LEU A 88 -5.86 -11.80 -10.30
CA LEU A 88 -5.12 -10.53 -10.44
C LEU A 88 -4.82 -9.89 -9.08
N PHE A 89 -5.65 -10.20 -8.07
CA PHE A 89 -5.54 -9.64 -6.74
C PHE A 89 -4.71 -10.56 -5.85
N CYS A 90 -4.88 -11.88 -5.92
CA CYS A 90 -4.14 -12.82 -5.07
C CYS A 90 -2.78 -13.22 -5.69
N ARG A 91 -1.67 -12.68 -5.18
CA ARG A 91 -0.32 -13.19 -5.49
C ARG A 91 0.09 -14.25 -4.46
N ASN A 92 0.66 -15.36 -4.92
CA ASN A 92 1.35 -16.33 -4.05
C ASN A 92 2.63 -15.66 -3.53
N ILE A 93 2.53 -15.13 -2.32
CA ILE A 93 3.61 -14.47 -1.61
C ILE A 93 4.39 -15.52 -0.83
N SER A 94 5.70 -15.59 -1.06
CA SER A 94 6.63 -16.31 -0.21
C SER A 94 6.62 -15.64 1.18
N VAL A 95 6.42 -16.43 2.23
CA VAL A 95 6.42 -15.96 3.64
C VAL A 95 7.74 -15.26 4.02
N HIS A 96 8.80 -15.49 3.23
CA HIS A 96 10.15 -14.97 3.47
C HIS A 96 10.47 -13.67 2.72
N ASP A 97 9.63 -13.26 1.77
CA ASP A 97 9.89 -12.09 0.94
C ASP A 97 8.96 -10.94 1.32
N GLN A 98 9.36 -9.71 0.98
CA GLN A 98 8.47 -8.57 1.06
C GLN A 98 7.75 -8.45 -0.28
N ASP A 99 6.43 -8.28 -0.25
CA ASP A 99 5.61 -8.27 -1.46
C ASP A 99 6.09 -7.24 -2.46
N THR A 100 6.04 -7.59 -3.75
CA THR A 100 6.22 -6.59 -4.80
C THR A 100 5.21 -5.47 -4.57
N PRO A 101 5.67 -4.22 -4.40
CA PRO A 101 4.76 -3.13 -4.07
C PRO A 101 3.79 -2.87 -5.22
N ILE A 102 2.50 -2.87 -4.92
CA ILE A 102 1.49 -2.25 -5.78
C ILE A 102 1.21 -0.87 -5.19
N MET A 103 1.38 0.17 -6.00
CA MET A 103 1.06 1.53 -5.56
C MET A 103 -0.33 1.93 -6.01
N ILE A 104 -1.14 2.38 -5.06
CA ILE A 104 -2.43 3.00 -5.30
C ILE A 104 -2.38 4.45 -4.84
N CYS A 105 -2.96 5.35 -5.61
CA CYS A 105 -3.13 6.74 -5.23
C CYS A 105 -4.53 6.96 -4.65
N SER A 106 -4.63 7.54 -3.46
CA SER A 106 -5.90 7.92 -2.84
C SER A 106 -5.91 9.38 -2.44
N THR A 107 -7.03 10.05 -2.75
CA THR A 107 -7.32 11.43 -2.37
C THR A 107 -8.61 11.55 -1.56
N CYS A 108 -9.24 10.44 -1.17
CA CYS A 108 -10.53 10.47 -0.46
C CYS A 108 -10.40 10.87 1.02
N CYS A 109 -9.30 10.47 1.67
CA CYS A 109 -9.19 10.53 3.13
C CYS A 109 -8.77 11.90 3.63
N THR A 110 -7.99 12.61 2.82
CA THR A 110 -7.39 13.89 3.19
C THR A 110 -7.41 14.80 1.97
N ARG A 111 -7.23 16.11 2.19
CA ARG A 111 -7.00 17.07 1.09
C ARG A 111 -5.61 16.93 0.45
N GLN A 112 -4.84 15.91 0.84
CA GLN A 112 -3.50 15.64 0.37
C GLN A 112 -3.47 14.32 -0.39
N VAL A 113 -2.49 14.19 -1.29
CA VAL A 113 -2.27 12.94 -2.01
C VAL A 113 -1.61 11.93 -1.08
N ILE A 114 -2.28 10.82 -0.83
CA ILE A 114 -1.75 9.68 -0.09
C ILE A 114 -1.54 8.54 -1.09
N TYR A 115 -0.32 8.02 -1.14
CA TYR A 115 -0.04 6.77 -1.84
C TYR A 115 -0.10 5.61 -0.86
N LEU A 116 -0.66 4.48 -1.29
CA LEU A 116 -0.75 3.26 -0.52
C LEU A 116 0.08 2.20 -1.24
N LEU A 117 1.03 1.60 -0.54
CA LEU A 117 1.67 0.36 -0.98
C LEU A 117 0.88 -0.79 -0.41
N VAL A 118 0.34 -1.61 -1.31
CA VAL A 118 -0.58 -2.68 -0.96
C VAL A 118 -0.10 -4.00 -1.54
N PRO A 119 -0.41 -5.14 -0.90
CA PRO A 119 -0.08 -6.45 -1.45
C PRO A 119 -0.94 -6.79 -2.67
N HIS A 120 -2.18 -6.28 -2.70
CA HIS A 120 -3.22 -6.63 -3.66
C HIS A 120 -4.00 -5.36 -4.05
N VAL A 121 -4.48 -5.27 -5.30
CA VAL A 121 -5.32 -4.15 -5.73
C VAL A 121 -6.67 -4.22 -5.00
N VAL A 122 -7.23 -3.08 -4.60
CA VAL A 122 -8.53 -3.00 -3.89
C VAL A 122 -9.42 -1.94 -4.51
N THR A 123 -10.71 -2.21 -4.58
CA THR A 123 -11.73 -1.33 -5.19
C THR A 123 -12.13 -0.16 -4.30
N HIS A 124 -11.97 -0.31 -2.99
CA HIS A 124 -12.28 0.72 -1.99
C HIS A 124 -11.00 1.17 -1.29
N CYS A 125 -10.95 2.43 -0.89
CA CYS A 125 -9.83 2.94 -0.11
C CYS A 125 -9.78 2.24 1.26
N PRO A 126 -8.67 1.59 1.64
CA PRO A 126 -8.53 0.92 2.93
C PRO A 126 -8.79 1.82 4.15
N LEU A 127 -8.54 3.12 4.02
CA LEU A 127 -8.63 4.07 5.13
C LEU A 127 -10.03 4.67 5.30
N CYS A 128 -10.75 4.95 4.20
CA CYS A 128 -12.03 5.69 4.21
C CYS A 128 -13.22 4.87 3.69
N GLY A 129 -13.00 3.76 2.99
CA GLY A 129 -14.04 2.94 2.35
C GLY A 129 -14.62 3.51 1.05
N CYS A 130 -14.23 4.71 0.61
CA CYS A 130 -14.70 5.27 -0.66
C CYS A 130 -14.17 4.47 -1.85
N LEU A 131 -15.01 4.32 -2.89
CA LEU A 131 -14.64 3.71 -4.14
C LEU A 131 -13.46 4.45 -4.79
N MET A 132 -12.44 3.71 -5.22
CA MET A 132 -11.28 4.27 -5.90
C MET A 132 -11.44 4.18 -7.41
N GLY A 133 -11.12 5.28 -8.10
CA GLY A 133 -11.01 5.29 -9.55
C GLY A 133 -9.68 4.70 -9.97
N PHE A 134 -9.71 3.64 -10.78
CA PHE A 134 -8.53 3.11 -11.45
C PHE A 134 -8.45 3.73 -12.84
N PHE A 135 -7.32 4.37 -13.13
CA PHE A 135 -6.99 4.76 -14.50
C PHE A 135 -6.12 3.65 -15.09
N ALA A 136 -6.60 3.02 -16.17
CA ALA A 136 -5.85 2.05 -16.96
C ALA A 136 -4.86 2.77 -17.89
#